data_AF-A0A1M5GB64-F1
#
_entry.id   AF-A0A1M5GB64-F1
#
_cell.length_a   1.000
_cell.length_b   1.000
_cell.length_c   1.000
_cell.angle_alpha   90.00
_cell.angle_beta   90.00
_cell.angle_gamma   90.00
#
_symmetry.space_group_name_H-M   'P 1'
#
loop_
_entity.id
_entity.type
_entity.pdbx_description
1 polymer ?
#
loop_
_entity_poly.entity_id
_entity_poly.type
_entity_poly.pdbx_seq_one_letter_code
_entity_poly.pdbx_strand_id
1 'polypeptide(L)'
;MKESDKNIEQLIDKMMAEEKLQSPSIDFTSKIMAKVELLEEKKVKIYKPLISKSVWVLLGAAVIGLFIYISLFSETGNNLKIDKIGELYSNKVASVFSGIQFSKTLLYTILVVPFMVLVQIGVLKNYFDKKYEL
;
A
#
# COMPACT_ATOMS: atom_id res chain seq x y z
N MET A 1 -31.16 -45.21 48.34
CA MET A 1 -31.88 -44.77 47.12
C MET A 1 -33.29 -45.35 47.19
N LYS A 2 -34.35 -44.58 46.90
CA LYS A 2 -35.70 -45.15 46.82
C LYS A 2 -35.82 -45.91 45.49
N GLU A 3 -36.57 -47.02 45.47
CA GLU A 3 -36.78 -47.85 44.27
C GLU A 3 -37.23 -47.01 43.05
N SER A 4 -38.01 -45.95 43.30
CA SER A 4 -38.48 -44.99 42.30
C SER A 4 -37.36 -44.32 41.53
N ASP A 5 -36.28 -43.92 42.20
CA ASP A 5 -35.21 -43.12 41.60
C ASP A 5 -34.42 -43.97 40.59
N LYS A 6 -34.23 -45.25 40.91
CA LYS A 6 -33.55 -46.22 40.05
C LYS A 6 -34.34 -46.51 38.77
N ASN A 7 -35.67 -46.55 38.85
CA ASN A 7 -36.52 -46.73 37.68
C ASN A 7 -36.48 -45.51 36.74
N ILE A 8 -36.35 -44.31 37.28
CA ILE A 8 -36.20 -43.08 36.49
C ILE A 8 -34.84 -43.03 35.78
N GLU A 9 -33.75 -43.38 36.48
CA GLU A 9 -32.43 -43.48 35.86
C GLU A 9 -32.41 -44.47 34.69
N GLN A 10 -33.00 -45.66 34.87
CA GLN A 10 -33.09 -46.67 33.81
C GLN A 10 -33.94 -46.20 32.61
N LEU A 11 -34.97 -45.39 32.83
CA LEU A 11 -35.76 -44.79 31.75
C LEU A 11 -34.95 -43.75 30.96
N ILE A 12 -34.16 -42.92 31.65
CA ILE A 12 -33.30 -41.91 31.03
C ILE A 12 -32.19 -42.58 30.21
N ASP A 13 -31.52 -43.59 30.78
CA ASP A 13 -30.46 -44.34 30.07
C ASP A 13 -31.01 -45.03 28.83
N LYS A 14 -32.22 -45.60 28.91
CA LYS A 14 -32.87 -46.25 27.77
C LYS A 14 -33.24 -45.25 26.67
N MET A 15 -33.79 -44.09 27.04
CA MET A 15 -34.08 -43.01 26.07
C MET A 15 -32.79 -42.49 25.39
N MET A 16 -31.73 -42.29 26.16
CA MET A 16 -30.43 -41.83 25.63
C MET A 16 -29.75 -42.87 24.73
N ALA A 17 -29.91 -44.17 25.03
CA ALA A 17 -29.33 -45.26 24.24
C ALA A 17 -30.10 -45.54 22.93
N GLU A 18 -31.41 -45.31 22.91
CA GLU A 18 -32.25 -45.49 21.72
C GLU A 18 -32.14 -44.31 20.74
N GLU A 19 -31.69 -43.13 21.20
CA GLU A 19 -31.35 -42.02 20.33
C GLU A 19 -30.08 -42.33 19.51
N LYS A 20 -30.26 -42.49 18.20
CA LYS A 20 -29.15 -42.68 17.26
C LYS A 20 -28.29 -41.41 17.28
N LEU A 21 -27.03 -41.51 17.71
CA LEU A 21 -26.07 -40.41 17.67
C LEU A 21 -26.08 -39.77 16.28
N GLN A 22 -26.47 -38.49 16.22
CA GLN A 22 -26.49 -37.74 14.97
C GLN A 22 -25.05 -37.56 14.50
N SER A 23 -24.61 -38.43 13.58
CA SER A 23 -23.32 -38.29 12.94
C SER A 23 -23.39 -37.13 11.94
N PRO A 24 -22.35 -36.28 11.85
CA PRO A 24 -22.30 -35.30 10.78
C PRO A 24 -22.38 -35.99 9.41
N SER A 25 -22.80 -35.23 8.39
CA SER A 25 -22.79 -35.74 7.01
C SER A 25 -21.39 -36.23 6.64
N ILE A 26 -21.30 -37.21 5.75
CA ILE A 26 -20.03 -37.78 5.24
C ILE A 26 -19.08 -36.66 4.75
N ASP A 27 -19.62 -35.61 4.14
CA ASP A 27 -18.85 -34.49 3.59
C ASP A 27 -18.60 -33.33 4.56
N PHE A 28 -18.91 -33.49 5.86
CA PHE A 28 -18.83 -32.40 6.82
C PHE A 28 -17.42 -31.81 6.90
N THR A 29 -16.41 -32.66 7.04
CA THR A 29 -15.00 -32.24 7.10
C THR A 29 -14.59 -31.53 5.82
N SER A 30 -14.96 -32.06 4.65
CA SER A 30 -14.64 -31.46 3.36
C SER A 30 -15.27 -30.07 3.20
N LYS A 31 -16.53 -29.90 3.62
CA LYS A 31 -17.23 -28.61 3.56
C LYS A 31 -16.66 -27.59 4.54
N ILE A 32 -16.22 -28.01 5.71
CA ILE A 32 -15.56 -27.15 6.69
C ILE A 32 -14.18 -26.72 6.16
N MET A 33 -13.36 -27.67 5.70
CA MET A 33 -12.02 -27.37 5.17
C MET A 33 -12.08 -26.45 3.96
N ALA A 34 -13.01 -26.67 3.03
CA ALA A 34 -13.22 -25.76 1.89
C ALA A 34 -13.60 -24.33 2.33
N LYS A 35 -14.39 -24.18 3.40
CA LYS A 35 -14.70 -22.85 3.96
C LYS A 35 -13.52 -22.23 4.70
N VAL A 36 -12.70 -23.04 5.37
CA VAL A 36 -11.50 -22.57 6.08
C VAL A 36 -10.47 -22.05 5.07
N GLU A 37 -10.23 -22.78 4.00
CA GLU A 37 -9.31 -22.39 2.91
C GLU A 37 -9.74 -21.06 2.27
N LEU A 38 -11.02 -20.90 1.92
CA LEU A 38 -11.56 -19.64 1.41
C LEU A 38 -11.45 -18.46 2.40
N LEU A 39 -11.50 -18.74 3.70
CA LEU A 39 -11.31 -17.72 4.74
C LEU A 39 -9.84 -17.38 4.96
N GLU A 40 -8.92 -18.33 4.77
CA GLU A 40 -7.48 -18.10 4.81
C GLU A 40 -7.01 -17.31 3.59
N GLU A 41 -7.46 -17.65 2.38
CA GLU A 41 -7.17 -16.87 1.17
C GLU A 41 -7.65 -15.41 1.30
N LYS A 42 -8.81 -15.19 1.93
CA LYS A 42 -9.31 -13.83 2.21
C LYS A 42 -8.53 -13.11 3.32
N LYS A 43 -7.87 -13.84 4.22
CA LYS A 43 -7.01 -13.29 5.27
C LYS A 43 -5.60 -12.97 4.78
N VAL A 44 -5.17 -13.55 3.66
CA VAL A 44 -3.98 -13.07 2.94
C VAL A 44 -4.30 -11.63 2.54
N LYS A 45 -3.74 -10.70 3.33
CA LYS A 45 -3.95 -9.27 3.13
C LYS A 45 -3.39 -8.93 1.76
N ILE A 46 -4.25 -8.87 0.75
CA ILE A 46 -3.91 -8.39 -0.58
C ILE A 46 -3.35 -6.99 -0.38
N TYR A 47 -2.04 -6.85 -0.51
CA TYR A 47 -1.36 -5.58 -0.34
C TYR A 47 -1.77 -4.69 -1.49
N LYS A 48 -2.60 -3.74 -1.15
CA LYS A 48 -2.91 -2.64 -2.04
C LYS A 48 -1.74 -1.66 -1.93
N PRO A 49 -0.93 -1.49 -3.00
CA PRO A 49 0.21 -0.59 -2.92
C PRO A 49 -0.29 0.83 -2.61
N LEU A 50 0.35 1.50 -1.65
CA LEU A 50 0.00 2.87 -1.23
C LEU A 50 -0.06 3.86 -2.41
N ILE A 51 0.76 3.61 -3.43
CA ILE A 51 0.84 4.38 -4.67
C ILE A 51 0.72 3.40 -5.83
N SER A 52 -0.20 3.65 -6.76
CA SER A 52 -0.37 2.80 -7.94
C SER A 52 0.85 2.88 -8.87
N LYS A 53 1.09 1.82 -9.65
CA LYS A 53 2.22 1.77 -10.59
C LYS A 53 2.20 2.95 -11.58
N SER A 54 1.03 3.41 -11.98
CA SER A 54 0.84 4.56 -12.88
C SER A 54 1.31 5.87 -12.25
N VAL A 55 1.07 6.07 -10.95
CA VAL A 55 1.52 7.29 -10.24
C VAL A 55 3.04 7.30 -10.09
N TRP A 56 3.69 6.15 -9.93
CA TRP A 56 5.15 6.04 -9.96
C TRP A 56 5.75 6.45 -11.30
N VAL A 57 5.15 6.00 -12.42
CA VAL A 57 5.58 6.39 -13.76
C VAL A 57 5.39 7.90 -13.98
N LEU A 58 4.27 8.45 -13.53
CA LEU A 58 4.00 9.89 -13.60
C LEU A 58 5.05 10.69 -12.80
N LEU A 59 5.40 10.24 -11.60
CA LEU A 59 6.41 10.88 -10.76
C LEU A 59 7.80 10.88 -11.42
N GLY A 60 8.20 9.74 -11.99
CA GLY A 60 9.45 9.62 -12.74
C GLY A 60 9.48 10.54 -13.97
N ALA A 61 8.39 10.58 -14.73
CA ALA A 61 8.25 11.46 -15.89
C ALA A 61 8.31 12.94 -15.48
N ALA A 62 7.71 13.33 -14.36
CA ALA A 62 7.75 14.70 -13.86
C ALA A 62 9.19 15.14 -13.50
N VAL A 63 9.97 14.25 -12.84
CA VAL A 63 11.37 14.56 -12.52
C VAL A 63 12.22 14.65 -13.78
N ILE A 64 12.06 13.71 -14.72
CA ILE A 64 12.76 13.76 -16.01
C ILE A 64 12.42 15.05 -16.78
N GLY A 65 11.14 15.44 -16.80
CA GLY A 65 10.70 16.70 -17.40
C GLY A 65 11.35 17.93 -16.76
N LEU A 66 11.51 17.92 -15.43
CA LEU A 66 12.21 18.98 -14.70
C LEU A 66 13.71 19.03 -15.06
N PHE A 67 14.36 17.88 -15.18
CA PHE A 67 15.76 17.79 -15.63
C PHE A 67 15.93 18.30 -17.06
N ILE A 68 15.04 17.93 -17.98
CA ILE A 68 15.04 18.41 -19.37
C ILE A 68 14.82 19.92 -19.39
N TYR A 69 13.85 20.43 -18.61
CA TYR A 69 13.60 21.86 -18.50
C TYR A 69 14.84 22.60 -18.00
N ILE A 70 15.45 22.16 -16.90
CA ILE A 70 16.68 22.79 -16.40
C ILE A 70 17.79 22.70 -17.45
N SER A 71 18.01 21.55 -18.09
CA SER A 71 19.08 21.37 -19.07
C SER A 71 18.92 22.21 -20.34
N LEU A 72 17.69 22.46 -20.79
CA LEU A 72 17.41 23.25 -22.01
C LEU A 72 17.37 24.75 -21.72
N PHE A 73 16.98 25.14 -20.50
CA PHE A 73 16.80 26.54 -20.09
C PHE A 73 17.89 27.06 -19.15
N SER A 74 18.90 26.27 -18.79
CA SER A 74 20.06 26.70 -17.99
C SER A 74 21.13 27.47 -18.77
N GLU A 75 21.06 27.46 -20.11
CA GLU A 75 21.91 28.26 -20.98
C GLU A 75 21.27 29.65 -21.18
N THR A 76 21.92 30.67 -20.63
CA THR A 76 21.58 32.11 -20.59
C THR A 76 21.53 32.77 -21.99
N GLY A 77 20.74 32.26 -22.94
CA GLY A 77 20.79 32.80 -24.31
C GLY A 77 19.51 32.82 -25.13
N ASN A 78 18.40 32.23 -24.68
CA ASN A 78 17.29 31.98 -25.59
C ASN A 78 16.06 32.82 -25.25
N ASN A 79 15.95 33.94 -25.96
CA ASN A 79 14.83 34.89 -26.08
C ASN A 79 13.50 34.24 -26.54
N LEU A 80 12.99 33.26 -25.82
CA LEU A 80 11.70 32.65 -26.12
C LEU A 80 10.70 32.98 -25.02
N LYS A 81 9.97 34.10 -25.20
CA LYS A 81 8.59 34.39 -24.74
C LYS A 81 8.13 33.87 -23.36
N ILE A 82 9.04 33.57 -22.45
CA ILE A 82 8.78 33.14 -21.07
C ILE A 82 8.82 34.35 -20.12
N ASP A 83 9.46 35.46 -20.53
CA ASP A 83 9.52 36.69 -19.74
C ASP A 83 8.14 37.14 -19.25
N LYS A 84 7.09 37.06 -20.06
CA LYS A 84 5.76 37.56 -19.66
C LYS A 84 5.02 36.71 -18.61
N ILE A 85 5.35 35.42 -18.49
CA ILE A 85 4.75 34.51 -17.49
C ILE A 85 5.67 34.39 -16.27
N GLY A 86 6.99 34.37 -16.51
CA GLY A 86 8.01 34.44 -15.48
C GLY A 86 7.95 35.76 -14.70
N GLU A 87 7.72 36.89 -15.35
CA GLU A 87 7.66 38.20 -14.70
C GLU A 87 6.53 38.37 -13.69
N LEU A 88 5.39 37.65 -13.80
CA LEU A 88 4.27 37.78 -12.84
C LEU A 88 4.44 36.89 -11.59
N TYR A 89 5.18 35.79 -11.72
CA TYR A 89 5.48 34.88 -10.61
C TYR A 89 6.83 35.20 -9.95
N SER A 90 7.81 35.62 -10.75
CA SER A 90 9.18 35.86 -10.32
C SER A 90 9.27 37.05 -9.39
N ASN A 91 8.63 38.18 -9.67
CA ASN A 91 8.68 39.36 -8.80
C ASN A 91 8.08 39.14 -7.40
N LYS A 92 7.07 38.29 -7.23
CA LYS A 92 6.47 38.00 -5.91
C LYS A 92 7.26 36.93 -5.13
N VAL A 93 7.86 35.97 -5.84
CA VAL A 93 8.71 34.94 -5.23
C VAL A 93 10.10 35.53 -4.93
N ALA A 94 10.70 36.21 -5.90
CA ALA A 94 11.97 36.90 -5.74
C ALA A 94 11.93 37.96 -4.63
N SER A 95 10.81 38.65 -4.38
CA SER A 95 10.72 39.58 -3.23
C SER A 95 10.78 38.87 -1.87
N VAL A 96 10.33 37.61 -1.78
CA VAL A 96 10.38 36.78 -0.55
C VAL A 96 11.75 36.09 -0.41
N PHE A 97 12.41 35.80 -1.53
CA PHE A 97 13.70 35.10 -1.58
C PHE A 97 14.90 36.03 -1.87
N SER A 98 14.71 37.36 -1.95
CA SER A 98 15.72 38.36 -2.35
C SER A 98 16.90 38.45 -1.38
N GLY A 99 16.72 38.06 -0.12
CA GLY A 99 17.78 37.98 0.89
C GLY A 99 18.57 36.67 0.86
N ILE A 100 18.16 35.68 0.07
CA ILE A 100 18.74 34.34 0.07
C ILE A 100 19.56 34.15 -1.20
N GLN A 101 20.89 34.22 -1.08
CA GLN A 101 21.79 33.88 -2.17
C GLN A 101 21.82 32.36 -2.37
N PHE A 102 20.98 31.86 -3.27
CA PHE A 102 21.01 30.47 -3.67
C PHE A 102 22.28 30.20 -4.48
N SER A 103 23.22 29.48 -3.87
CA SER A 103 24.38 28.97 -4.60
C SER A 103 23.94 27.92 -5.62
N LYS A 104 24.67 27.79 -6.74
CA LYS A 104 24.40 26.74 -7.74
C LYS A 104 24.36 25.35 -7.08
N THR A 105 25.22 25.11 -6.10
CA THR A 105 25.25 23.87 -5.31
C THR A 105 23.96 23.65 -4.53
N LEU A 106 23.40 24.67 -3.87
CA LEU A 106 22.11 24.57 -3.18
C LEU A 106 20.97 24.21 -4.14
N LEU A 107 21.01 24.78 -5.35
CA LEU A 107 20.02 24.54 -6.40
C LEU A 107 20.09 23.09 -6.94
N TYR A 108 21.29 22.54 -7.10
CA TYR A 108 21.45 21.12 -7.45
C TYR A 108 21.05 20.18 -6.30
N THR A 109 21.36 20.55 -5.05
CA THR A 109 21.00 19.75 -3.87
C THR A 109 19.49 19.66 -3.68
N ILE A 110 18.75 20.75 -3.83
CA ILE A 110 17.28 20.74 -3.69
C ILE A 110 16.61 19.90 -4.77
N LEU A 111 17.28 19.66 -5.90
CA LEU A 111 16.82 18.80 -6.98
C LEU A 111 17.17 17.32 -6.74
N VAL A 112 18.43 17.05 -6.40
CA VAL A 112 18.98 15.68 -6.30
C VAL A 112 18.50 14.96 -5.05
N VAL A 113 18.36 15.66 -3.92
CA VAL A 113 17.91 15.06 -2.65
C VAL A 113 16.53 14.42 -2.76
N PRO A 114 15.47 15.12 -3.21
CA PRO A 114 14.15 14.51 -3.35
C PRO A 114 14.15 13.41 -4.41
N PHE A 115 14.91 13.55 -5.50
CA PHE A 115 15.06 12.45 -6.47
C PHE A 115 15.63 11.18 -5.82
N MET A 116 16.68 11.32 -5.01
CA MET A 116 17.26 10.18 -4.28
C MET A 116 16.27 9.56 -3.30
N VAL A 117 15.49 10.37 -2.58
CA VAL A 117 14.45 9.88 -1.66
C VAL A 117 13.38 9.09 -2.42
N LEU A 118 12.97 9.55 -3.60
CA LEU A 118 12.04 8.79 -4.46
C LEU A 118 12.64 7.44 -4.87
N VAL A 119 13.89 7.40 -5.31
CA VAL A 119 14.57 6.13 -5.63
C VAL A 119 14.62 5.21 -4.41
N GLN A 120 14.97 5.72 -3.24
CA GLN A 120 15.04 4.96 -2.00
C GLN A 120 13.69 4.34 -1.61
N ILE A 121 12.60 5.11 -1.70
CA ILE A 121 11.24 4.60 -1.44
C ILE A 121 10.89 3.48 -2.42
N GLY A 122 11.28 3.60 -3.70
CA GLY A 122 11.05 2.56 -4.70
C GLY A 122 11.80 1.26 -4.39
N VAL A 123 13.07 1.36 -4.00
CA VAL A 123 13.89 0.20 -3.59
C VAL A 123 13.32 -0.46 -2.32
N LEU A 124 12.95 0.34 -1.32
CA LEU A 124 12.37 -0.18 -0.08
C LEU A 124 11.05 -0.89 -0.34
N LYS A 125 10.19 -0.30 -1.19
CA LYS A 125 8.93 -0.91 -1.60
C LYS A 125 9.18 -2.25 -2.30
N ASN A 126 10.11 -2.32 -3.25
CA ASN A 126 10.42 -3.56 -3.96
C ASN A 126 11.02 -4.63 -3.03
N TYR A 127 11.82 -4.23 -2.05
CA TYR A 127 12.37 -5.14 -1.03
C TYR A 127 11.27 -5.73 -0.15
N PHE A 128 10.33 -4.90 0.32
CA PHE A 128 9.21 -5.37 1.14
C PHE A 128 8.17 -6.17 0.36
N ASP A 129 7.89 -5.81 -0.89
CA ASP A 129 7.02 -6.58 -1.79
C ASP A 129 7.58 -8.01 -1.98
N LYS A 130 8.90 -8.16 -2.16
CA LYS A 130 9.56 -9.48 -2.24
C LYS A 130 9.57 -10.24 -0.92
N LYS A 131 9.75 -9.55 0.21
CA LYS A 131 9.86 -10.18 1.54
C LYS A 131 8.51 -10.72 2.04
N TYR A 132 7.41 -10.08 1.62
CA TYR A 132 6.08 -10.39 2.12
C TYR A 132 5.17 -11.13 1.13
N GLU A 133 5.71 -11.65 0.02
CA GLU A 133 4.99 -12.42 -1.02
C GLU A 133 3.59 -11.85 -1.33
N LEU A 134 3.58 -10.66 -1.90
CA LEU A 134 2.37 -9.95 -2.34
C LEU A 134 2.20 -9.95 -3.85
#